data_AF-Q0FJU9-F1
#
_entry.id   AF-Q0FJU9-F1
#
_cell.length_a   1.000
_cell.length_b   1.000
_cell.length_c   1.000
_cell.angle_alpha   90.00
_cell.angle_beta   90.00
_cell.angle_gamma   90.00
#
_symmetry.space_group_name_H-M   'P 1'
#
loop_
_entity.id
_entity.type
_entity.pdbx_description
1 polymer ?
#
loop_
_entity_poly.entity_id
_entity_poly.type
_entity_poly.pdbx_seq_one_letter_code
_entity_poly.pdbx_strand_id
1 'polypeptide(L)' 'MQKLVVIGAGMASGRLLEHLLDADPGAFEITLFNAEPRGNYNRIMLSPVLSGEKSFAEIVTHDDDWYGATRSPAGSAKRS' A
#
# COMPACT_ATOMS: atom_id res chain seq x y z
N MET A 1 -10.23 -0.70 20.22
CA MET A 1 -10.04 -1.00 18.79
C MET A 1 -11.01 -0.16 17.98
N GLN A 2 -10.52 0.81 17.21
CA GLN A 2 -11.33 1.57 16.26
C GLN A 2 -11.23 0.96 14.86
N LYS A 3 -12.24 1.12 14.02
CA LYS A 3 -12.19 0.67 12.62
C LYS A 3 -11.73 1.81 11.72
N LEU A 4 -10.73 1.56 10.89
CA LEU A 4 -10.18 2.52 9.95
C LEU A 4 -10.34 1.99 8.52
N VAL A 5 -11.04 2.74 7.67
CA VAL A 5 -11.15 2.44 6.25
C VAL A 5 -10.29 3.42 5.47
N VAL A 6 -9.41 2.90 4.61
CA VAL A 6 -8.52 3.67 3.74
C VAL A 6 -8.88 3.38 2.29
N ILE A 7 -9.03 4.43 1.47
CA ILE A 7 -9.31 4.32 0.04
C ILE A 7 -8.09 4.81 -0.75
N GLY A 8 -7.52 3.92 -1.56
CA GLY A 8 -6.31 4.11 -2.36
C GLY A 8 -5.05 3.62 -1.64
N ALA A 9 -4.23 2.80 -2.31
CA ALA A 9 -2.94 2.30 -1.83
C ALA A 9 -1.74 3.05 -2.44
N GLY A 10 -1.77 4.38 -2.35
CA GLY A 10 -0.68 5.25 -2.83
C GLY A 10 0.30 5.65 -1.71
N MET A 11 1.35 6.39 -2.07
CA MET A 11 2.42 6.83 -1.14
C MET A 11 1.89 7.53 0.12
N ALA A 12 0.83 8.33 0.01
CA ALA A 12 0.23 9.00 1.15
C ALA A 12 -0.39 8.00 2.14
N SER A 13 -1.15 7.03 1.65
CA SER A 13 -1.74 5.98 2.48
C SER A 13 -0.68 5.06 3.09
N GLY A 14 0.37 4.71 2.35
CA GLY A 14 1.49 3.90 2.88
C GLY A 14 2.16 4.59 4.07
N ARG A 15 2.55 5.87 3.90
CA ARG A 15 3.12 6.72 4.97
C ARG A 15 2.21 6.82 6.20
N LEU A 16 0.91 7.03 5.98
CA LEU A 16 -0.05 7.08 7.08
C LEU A 16 -0.07 5.77 7.87
N LEU A 17 -0.14 4.64 7.17
CA LEU A 17 -0.19 3.32 7.79
C LEU A 17 1.09 3.01 8.58
N GLU A 18 2.27 3.35 8.04
CA GLU A 18 3.55 3.27 8.77
C GLU A 18 3.46 4.02 10.11
N HIS A 19 3.06 5.30 10.08
CA HIS A 19 2.96 6.10 11.31
C HIS A 19 1.97 5.55 12.34
N LEU A 20 0.83 5.01 11.89
CA LEU A 20 -0.17 4.43 12.80
C LEU A 20 0.35 3.15 13.45
N LEU A 21 1.00 2.28 12.67
CA LEU A 21 1.52 1.00 13.14
C LEU A 21 2.73 1.18 14.05
N ASP A 22 3.59 2.16 13.78
CA ASP A 22 4.73 2.51 14.65
C ASP A 22 4.27 3.09 15.99
N ALA A 23 3.16 3.85 16.00
CA ALA A 23 2.64 4.48 17.21
C ALA A 23 1.87 3.51 18.11
N ASP A 24 0.93 2.75 17.55
CA ASP A 24 0.18 1.70 18.25
C ASP A 24 -0.42 0.70 17.24
N PRO A 25 0.21 -0.46 17.03
CA PRO A 25 -0.27 -1.45 16.05
C PRO A 25 -1.60 -2.10 16.45
N GLY A 26 -2.08 -1.91 17.69
CA GLY A 26 -3.34 -2.43 18.21
C GLY A 26 -4.46 -1.38 18.30
N ALA A 27 -4.22 -0.13 17.89
CA ALA A 27 -5.24 0.92 17.97
C ALA A 27 -6.38 0.69 16.96
N PHE A 28 -6.04 0.20 15.76
CA PHE A 28 -6.94 0.14 14.61
C PHE A 28 -7.09 -1.25 13.99
N GLU A 29 -8.32 -1.59 13.63
CA GLU A 29 -8.65 -2.61 12.65
C GLU A 29 -8.74 -1.92 11.28
N ILE A 30 -7.74 -2.13 10.42
CA ILE A 30 -7.56 -1.38 9.17
C ILE A 30 -8.13 -2.16 8.00
N THR A 31 -8.91 -1.52 7.13
CA THR A 31 -9.33 -2.07 5.83
C THR A 31 -8.91 -1.12 4.71
N LEU A 32 -8.12 -1.61 3.76
CA LEU A 32 -7.63 -0.85 2.62
C LEU A 32 -8.33 -1.29 1.34
N PHE A 33 -8.94 -0.35 0.62
CA PHE A 33 -9.48 -0.56 -0.71
C PHE A 33 -8.56 0.09 -1.73
N ASN A 34 -8.17 -0.65 -2.77
CA ASN A 34 -7.39 -0.11 -3.87
C ASN A 34 -8.02 -0.49 -5.21
N ALA A 35 -8.03 0.45 -6.16
CA ALA A 35 -8.51 0.19 -7.51
C ALA A 35 -7.45 -0.51 -8.38
N GLU A 36 -6.18 -0.45 -7.98
CA GLU A 36 -5.08 -1.08 -8.68
C GLU A 36 -4.74 -2.45 -8.06
N PRO A 37 -4.40 -3.47 -8.88
CA PRO A 37 -4.06 -4.80 -8.40
C PRO A 37 -2.64 -4.88 -7.83
N ARG A 38 -1.93 -3.74 -7.74
CA ARG A 38 -0.53 -3.66 -7.34
C ARG A 38 -0.43 -2.90 -6.03
N GLY A 39 0.56 -3.29 -5.22
CA GLY A 39 1.06 -2.50 -4.09
C GLY A 39 1.56 -1.11 -4.50
N ASN A 40 2.04 -0.37 -3.53
CA ASN A 40 2.42 1.03 -3.68
C ASN A 40 3.72 1.18 -4.47
N TYR A 41 3.79 2.19 -5.35
CA TYR A 41 4.99 2.46 -6.16
C TYR A 41 5.17 3.96 -6.44
N ASN A 42 6.41 4.36 -6.67
CA ASN A 42 6.76 5.74 -6.99
C ASN A 42 6.41 6.08 -8.45
N ARG A 43 5.25 6.70 -8.66
CA ARG A 43 4.75 7.08 -10.00
C ARG A 43 5.65 8.06 -10.76
N ILE A 44 6.44 8.87 -10.05
CA ILE A 44 7.42 9.79 -10.68
C ILE A 44 8.46 8.98 -11.47
N MET A 45 8.77 7.76 -11.01
CA MET A 45 9.74 6.87 -11.63
C MET A 45 9.16 6.02 -12.77
N LEU A 46 7.92 6.27 -13.21
CA LEU A 46 7.36 5.56 -14.37
C LEU A 46 8.09 5.90 -15.67
N SER A 47 8.58 7.13 -15.84
CA SER A 47 9.30 7.51 -17.07
C SER A 47 10.55 6.64 -17.27
N PRO A 48 11.46 6.47 -16.29
CA PRO A 48 12.57 5.51 -16.36
C PRO A 48 12.16 4.06 -16.59
N VAL A 49 10.99 3.63 -16.08
CA VAL A 49 10.52 2.25 -16.31
C VAL A 49 10.06 2.07 -17.76
N LEU A 50 9.33 3.03 -18.31
CA LEU A 50 8.85 2.98 -19.68
C LEU A 50 9.96 3.18 -20.72
N SER A 51 11.04 3.88 -20.37
CA SER A 51 12.24 3.99 -21.20
C SER A 51 13.16 2.75 -21.12
N GLY A 52 12.90 1.83 -20.19
CA GLY A 52 13.69 0.61 -19.98
C GLY A 52 14.94 0.80 -19.11
N GLU A 53 15.13 1.97 -18.50
CA GLU A 53 16.25 2.25 -17.58
C GLU A 53 16.08 1.58 -16.21
N LYS A 54 14.83 1.32 -15.80
CA LYS A 54 14.48 0.66 -14.54
C LYS A 54 13.44 -0.43 -14.72
N SER A 55 13.53 -1.46 -13.89
CA SER A 55 12.45 -2.43 -13.73
C SER A 55 11.32 -1.85 -12.85
N PHE A 56 10.11 -2.36 -13.02
CA PHE A 56 8.98 -1.97 -12.18
C PHE A 56 9.22 -2.32 -10.69
N ALA A 57 9.90 -3.44 -10.43
CA ALA A 57 10.21 -3.89 -9.06
C ALA A 57 11.06 -2.86 -8.29
N GLU A 58 11.97 -2.14 -8.97
CA GLU A 58 12.79 -1.09 -8.35
C GLU A 58 12.01 0.15 -7.89
N ILE A 59 10.76 0.30 -8.33
CA ILE A 59 9.94 1.47 -8.00
C ILE A 59 8.79 1.12 -7.06
N VAL A 60 8.63 -0.15 -6.68
CA VAL A 60 7.67 -0.59 -5.65
C VAL A 60 8.18 -0.18 -4.28
N THR A 61 7.34 0.47 -3.49
CA THR A 61 7.66 0.92 -2.12
C THR A 61 7.08 -0.01 -1.06
N HIS A 62 5.88 -0.54 -1.32
CA HIS A 62 5.20 -1.51 -0.44
C HIS A 62 4.56 -2.56 -1.33
N ASP A 63 5.08 -3.78 -1.25
CA ASP A 63 4.55 -4.92 -1.98
C ASP A 63 3.34 -5.54 -1.28
N ASP A 64 2.77 -6.55 -1.91
CA ASP A 64 1.60 -7.26 -1.38
C ASP A 64 1.94 -7.98 -0.05
N ASP A 65 3.20 -8.40 0.14
CA ASP A 65 3.66 -9.05 1.36
C ASP A 65 3.62 -8.09 2.56
N TRP A 66 4.00 -6.82 2.37
CA TRP A 66 3.87 -5.78 3.39
C TRP A 66 2.40 -5.59 3.82
N TYR A 67 1.47 -5.58 2.86
CA TYR A 67 0.04 -5.46 3.14
C TYR A 67 -0.58 -6.73 3.73
N GLY A 68 0.02 -7.91 3.52
CA GLY A 68 -0.39 -9.15 4.17
C GLY A 68 0.14 -9.30 5.60
N ALA A 69 1.34 -8.78 5.86
CA ALA A 69 1.97 -8.79 7.18
C ALA A 69 1.35 -7.74 8.13
N THR A 70 1.01 -6.56 7.59
CA THR A 70 0.14 -5.62 8.28
C THR A 70 -1.26 -6.23 8.27
N ARG A 71 -1.91 -6.39 9.44
CA ARG A 71 -3.21 -7.08 9.60
C ARG A 71 -4.40 -6.37 8.93
N SER A 72 -4.19 -5.74 7.78
CA SER A 72 -5.26 -5.36 6.87
C SER A 72 -5.81 -6.63 6.20
N PRO A 73 -7.12 -6.84 6.10
CA PRO A 73 -7.71 -7.86 5.24
C PRO A 73 -7.53 -7.51 3.74
N ALA A 74 -6.50 -6.73 3.39
CA ALA A 74 -6.13 -6.30 2.04
C ALA A 74 -5.78 -7.49 1.12
N GLY A 75 -5.59 -8.69 1.67
CA GLY A 75 -5.62 -9.95 0.89
C GLY A 75 -6.95 -10.22 0.17
N SER A 76 -7.98 -9.41 0.43
CA SER A 76 -9.19 -9.31 -0.38
C SER A 76 -9.44 -7.84 -0.75
N ALA A 77 -8.61 -7.28 -1.62
CA ALA A 77 -9.08 -6.20 -2.47
C ALA A 77 -10.40 -6.69 -3.09
N LYS A 78 -11.54 -6.16 -2.61
CA LYS A 78 -12.83 -6.38 -3.26
C LYS A 78 -12.72 -5.70 -4.62
N ARG A 79 -12.29 -6.49 -5.59
CA ARG A 79 -12.33 -6.19 -7.01
C ARG A 79 -13.80 -5.98 -7.36
N SER A 80 -14.18 -4.74 -7.66
CA SER A 80 -15.41 -4.45 -8.40
C SER A 80 -15.14 -4.61 -9.88
#